data_AF-A0A5Q4G9Q0-F1
#
_entry.id   AF-A0A5Q4G9Q0-F1
#
_cell.length_a   1.000
_cell.length_b   1.000
_cell.length_c   1.000
_cell.angle_alpha   90.00
_cell.angle_beta   90.00
_cell.angle_gamma   90.00
#
_symmetry.space_group_name_H-M   'P 1'
#
loop_
_entity.id
_entity.type
_entity.pdbx_description
1 polymer ?
#
loop_
_entity_poly.entity_id
_entity_poly.type
_entity_poly.pdbx_seq_one_letter_code
_entity_poly.pdbx_strand_id
1 'polypeptide(L)'
;MTDGARSDAKHPVITFIGAGSTVFTRSLVGDILSVPELASAELRLFDIDEDRLALSEATVRALAGQLQARPTIIATTDRERALDGADFAFNTIQVAGFRPGTVLDFEIPRRYGLRQTIGDTLGIGGIMRALRTIPVILDMLADMERWCPDVLHLNYVNPMSMIVMAANRASDVRTVGLCHSVQGTAHELARDVGVPPDEVSYLAAGINHLSFYLRFEHERRDLYPELMRIAAEGREPQDNRVRYEVLRRLGYFVTESSEHFAEYVPWFIKRGRPDLIDRFGIPLDEYLGRCEAAEIVWPFVRAELTAPGSRDRSEVQRGLAAMTYPLMDHARAWTVAQFDRLHRFERSNEYGATIIESVVTGRPSVIYGNVPNVGLIDALPNAACVEVPCLVDENGVQPTRVTGLPPQLTALMRSHVSVHELVVEALLHGREEHVYHAAMMDPHTAAELSLDEIVAMVDELIVAHGEWLPEFLRRGRALATA
;
A
#
# COMPACT_ATOMS: atom_id res chain seq x y z
N MET A 1 31.37 27.37 31.57
CA MET A 1 30.05 27.12 32.19
C MET A 1 29.52 25.88 31.52
N THR A 2 29.38 24.83 32.32
CA THR A 2 28.92 23.50 31.94
C THR A 2 27.45 23.57 31.58
N ASP A 3 27.13 23.40 30.29
CA ASP A 3 25.75 23.31 29.84
C ASP A 3 25.26 21.87 30.04
N GLY A 4 24.93 21.59 31.30
CA GLY A 4 24.17 20.42 31.69
C GLY A 4 22.69 20.75 31.53
N ALA A 5 22.15 20.56 30.33
CA ALA A 5 20.71 20.52 30.07
C ALA A 5 20.42 19.88 28.71
N ARG A 6 20.19 18.56 28.73
CA ARG A 6 19.25 17.75 27.90
C ARG A 6 19.73 16.29 27.90
N SER A 7 19.44 15.55 28.97
CA SER A 7 19.76 14.12 29.08
C SER A 7 18.54 13.22 29.30
N ASP A 8 17.32 13.69 29.04
CA ASP A 8 16.11 12.84 29.05
C ASP A 8 15.41 12.92 27.68
N ALA A 9 16.15 12.70 26.59
CA ALA A 9 15.51 12.47 25.30
C ALA A 9 14.76 11.13 25.40
N LYS A 10 13.42 11.16 25.35
CA LYS A 10 12.61 9.93 25.32
C LYS A 10 13.06 9.12 24.11
N HIS A 11 13.68 7.97 24.34
CA HIS A 11 14.05 7.04 23.27
C HIS A 11 12.76 6.40 22.75
N PRO A 12 12.34 6.65 21.50
CA PRO A 12 11.07 6.12 21.02
C PRO A 12 11.17 4.60 20.88
N VAL A 13 10.09 3.92 21.26
CA VAL A 13 9.89 2.49 21.03
C VAL A 13 9.13 2.33 19.71
N ILE A 14 9.80 1.75 18.71
CA ILE A 14 9.28 1.61 17.35
C ILE A 14 9.12 0.13 17.02
N THR A 15 7.88 -0.31 16.83
CA THR A 15 7.53 -1.69 16.52
C THR A 15 7.30 -1.87 15.03
N PHE A 16 7.79 -2.98 14.48
CA PHE A 16 7.59 -3.41 13.09
C PHE A 16 6.85 -4.73 13.09
N ILE A 17 5.56 -4.69 12.76
CA ILE A 17 4.70 -5.87 12.63
C ILE A 17 4.75 -6.36 11.18
N GLY A 18 5.14 -7.62 10.99
CA GLY A 18 5.45 -8.17 9.67
C GLY A 18 6.89 -7.85 9.24
N ALA A 19 7.82 -7.81 10.21
CA ALA A 19 9.21 -7.44 10.00
C ALA A 19 9.97 -8.38 9.05
N GLY A 20 9.45 -9.59 8.79
CA GLY A 20 9.94 -10.56 7.81
C GLY A 20 9.84 -10.11 6.35
N SER A 21 9.23 -8.94 6.10
CA SER A 21 9.42 -8.15 4.89
C SER A 21 10.81 -7.47 4.89
N THR A 22 11.88 -8.26 4.92
CA THR A 22 13.25 -7.83 5.25
C THR A 22 13.72 -6.59 4.48
N VAL A 23 13.45 -6.51 3.17
CA VAL A 23 13.88 -5.37 2.34
C VAL A 23 13.16 -4.09 2.75
N PHE A 24 11.85 -4.17 3.00
CA PHE A 24 11.05 -3.01 3.40
C PHE A 24 11.37 -2.57 4.84
N THR A 25 11.46 -3.53 5.77
CA THR A 25 11.92 -3.27 7.15
C THR A 25 13.29 -2.60 7.16
N ARG A 26 14.23 -3.09 6.36
CA ARG A 26 15.57 -2.50 6.22
C ARG A 26 15.50 -1.05 5.74
N SER A 27 14.68 -0.74 4.75
CA SER A 27 14.53 0.63 4.23
C SER A 27 14.01 1.59 5.31
N LEU A 28 12.90 1.24 5.98
CA LEU A 28 12.32 2.07 7.05
C LEU A 28 13.29 2.27 8.22
N VAL A 29 13.93 1.20 8.67
CA VAL A 29 14.93 1.27 9.75
C VAL A 29 16.12 2.13 9.34
N GLY A 30 16.59 2.02 8.09
CA GLY A 30 17.66 2.85 7.58
C GLY A 30 17.33 4.34 7.63
N ASP A 31 16.13 4.70 7.17
CA ASP A 31 15.66 6.10 7.21
C ASP A 31 15.61 6.62 8.64
N ILE A 32 15.04 5.84 9.56
CA ILE A 32 14.94 6.19 10.99
C ILE A 32 16.33 6.36 11.60
N LEU A 33 17.22 5.37 11.45
CA LEU A 33 18.54 5.41 12.09
C LEU A 33 19.50 6.39 11.44
N SER A 34 19.20 6.89 10.23
CA SER A 34 19.96 7.97 9.59
C SER A 34 19.75 9.34 10.26
N VAL A 35 18.70 9.48 11.07
CA VAL A 35 18.39 10.70 11.83
C VAL A 35 19.13 10.64 13.18
N PRO A 36 20.01 11.62 13.50
CA PRO A 36 20.82 11.59 14.72
C PRO A 36 20.01 11.44 16.01
N GLU A 37 18.84 12.09 16.08
CA GLU A 37 17.94 12.05 17.24
C GLU A 37 17.29 10.66 17.43
N LEU A 38 17.24 9.83 16.39
CA LEU A 38 16.64 8.49 16.38
C LEU A 38 17.68 7.36 16.36
N ALA A 39 18.98 7.68 16.28
CA ALA A 39 20.07 6.71 16.17
C ALA A 39 20.20 5.76 17.37
N SER A 40 19.49 6.04 18.47
CA SER A 40 19.45 5.23 19.70
C SER A 40 18.04 4.76 20.07
N ALA A 41 17.11 4.76 19.11
CA ALA A 41 15.76 4.25 19.31
C ALA A 41 15.74 2.76 19.69
N GLU A 42 14.66 2.32 20.35
CA GLU A 42 14.39 0.90 20.54
C GLU A 42 13.56 0.39 19.35
N LEU A 43 14.10 -0.59 18.64
CA LEU A 43 13.46 -1.22 17.48
C LEU A 43 12.99 -2.62 17.86
N ARG A 44 11.68 -2.87 17.72
CA ARG A 44 11.06 -4.16 17.99
C ARG A 44 10.57 -4.79 16.70
N LEU A 45 11.16 -5.92 16.32
CA LEU A 45 10.82 -6.65 15.11
C LEU A 45 9.89 -7.81 15.48
N PHE A 46 8.69 -7.82 14.93
CA PHE A 46 7.71 -8.87 15.10
C PHE A 46 7.37 -9.52 13.77
N ASP A 47 7.45 -10.84 13.72
CA ASP A 47 6.91 -11.66 12.64
C ASP A 47 6.51 -13.04 13.19
N ILE A 48 5.61 -13.72 12.50
CA ILE A 48 5.22 -15.11 12.83
C ILE A 48 6.19 -16.14 12.22
N ASP A 49 6.97 -15.74 11.21
CA ASP A 49 7.97 -16.57 10.56
C ASP A 49 9.35 -16.32 11.20
N GLU A 50 9.81 -17.27 12.01
CA GLU A 50 11.10 -17.19 12.73
C GLU A 50 12.31 -17.05 11.81
N ASP A 51 12.30 -17.72 10.65
CA ASP A 51 13.41 -17.69 9.70
C ASP A 51 13.54 -16.31 9.05
N ARG A 52 12.41 -15.72 8.64
CA ARG A 52 12.37 -14.37 8.06
C ARG A 52 12.68 -13.31 9.12
N LEU A 53 12.23 -13.52 10.35
CA LEU A 53 12.51 -12.64 11.48
C LEU A 53 14.01 -12.62 11.81
N ALA A 54 14.65 -13.77 11.91
CA ALA A 54 16.09 -13.89 12.20
C ALA A 54 16.95 -13.19 11.13
N LEU A 55 16.58 -13.34 9.85
CA LEU A 55 17.26 -12.63 8.76
C LEU A 55 17.08 -11.12 8.85
N SER A 56 15.88 -10.66 9.21
CA SER A 56 15.57 -9.23 9.36
C SER A 56 16.34 -8.61 10.52
N GLU A 57 16.43 -9.32 11.65
CA GLU A 57 17.25 -8.90 12.79
C GLU A 57 18.73 -8.76 12.39
N ALA A 58 19.31 -9.77 11.73
CA ALA A 58 20.70 -9.72 11.28
C ALA A 58 20.95 -8.54 10.32
N THR A 59 20.02 -8.32 9.39
CA THR A 59 20.09 -7.21 8.41
C THR A 59 20.03 -5.85 9.11
N VAL A 60 19.11 -5.66 10.05
CA VAL A 60 18.96 -4.43 10.82
C VAL A 60 20.20 -4.16 11.68
N ARG A 61 20.76 -5.18 12.34
CA ARG A 61 22.01 -5.05 13.11
C ARG A 61 23.19 -4.63 12.22
N ALA A 62 23.32 -5.21 11.03
CA ALA A 62 24.37 -4.84 10.08
C ALA A 62 24.21 -3.38 9.61
N LEU A 63 22.98 -2.97 9.27
CA LEU A 63 22.67 -1.60 8.86
C LEU A 63 22.96 -0.57 9.96
N ALA A 64 22.59 -0.86 11.21
CA ALA A 64 22.92 0.01 12.35
C ALA A 64 24.45 0.20 12.49
N GLY A 65 25.23 -0.86 12.25
CA GLY A 65 26.69 -0.79 12.20
C GLY A 65 27.21 0.14 11.10
N GLN A 66 26.66 0.03 9.88
CA GLN A 66 27.01 0.90 8.74
C GLN A 66 26.71 2.37 9.00
N LEU A 67 25.57 2.66 9.65
CA LEU A 67 25.14 4.01 10.01
C LEU A 67 25.81 4.55 11.28
N GLN A 68 26.66 3.74 11.94
CA GLN A 68 27.25 4.05 13.24
C GLN A 68 26.20 4.35 14.34
N ALA A 69 24.95 3.90 14.15
CA ALA A 69 23.86 4.02 15.10
C ALA A 69 24.01 2.97 16.24
N ARG A 70 23.30 3.18 17.34
CA ARG A 70 23.31 2.32 18.53
C ARG A 70 21.88 2.06 19.05
N PRO A 71 20.97 1.52 18.23
CA PRO A 71 19.63 1.17 18.68
C PRO A 71 19.66 -0.06 19.60
N THR A 72 18.66 -0.16 20.47
CA THR A 72 18.29 -1.45 21.08
C THR A 72 17.44 -2.21 20.07
N ILE A 73 17.77 -3.47 19.78
CA ILE A 73 17.03 -4.29 18.80
C ILE A 73 16.52 -5.55 19.50
N ILE A 74 15.20 -5.74 19.46
CA ILE A 74 14.48 -6.90 20.01
C ILE A 74 13.73 -7.56 18.86
N ALA A 75 14.04 -8.83 18.57
CA ALA A 75 13.25 -9.66 17.66
C ALA A 75 12.41 -10.64 18.47
N THR A 76 11.13 -10.77 18.15
CA THR A 76 10.23 -11.69 18.87
C THR A 76 9.05 -12.15 18.01
N THR A 77 8.58 -13.37 18.25
CA THR A 77 7.31 -13.91 17.74
C THR A 77 6.15 -13.68 18.71
N ASP A 78 6.40 -12.99 19.83
CA ASP A 78 5.42 -12.63 20.86
C ASP A 78 4.92 -11.20 20.63
N ARG A 79 3.63 -11.07 20.29
CA ARG A 79 3.01 -9.79 19.94
C ARG A 79 2.86 -8.87 21.15
N GLU A 80 2.61 -9.41 22.35
CA GLU A 80 2.55 -8.62 23.58
C GLU A 80 3.89 -7.96 23.84
N ARG A 81 4.97 -8.76 23.79
CA ARG A 81 6.34 -8.25 23.97
C ARG A 81 6.72 -7.22 22.90
N ALA A 82 6.26 -7.38 21.67
CA ALA A 82 6.50 -6.41 20.62
C ALA A 82 5.79 -5.07 20.93
N LEU A 83 4.53 -5.11 21.36
CA LEU A 83 3.67 -3.93 21.47
C LEU A 83 3.80 -3.17 22.81
N ASP A 84 4.22 -3.81 23.91
CA ASP A 84 4.20 -3.24 25.26
C ASP A 84 4.90 -1.87 25.39
N GLY A 85 4.13 -0.80 25.54
CA GLY A 85 4.65 0.57 25.63
C GLY A 85 5.23 1.13 24.32
N ALA A 86 4.87 0.59 23.16
CA ALA A 86 5.29 1.14 21.86
C ALA A 86 4.76 2.57 21.62
N ASP A 87 5.61 3.47 21.13
CA ASP A 87 5.20 4.81 20.69
C ASP A 87 4.69 4.80 19.24
N PHE A 88 5.31 3.96 18.41
CA PHE A 88 4.97 3.78 16.99
C PHE A 88 4.88 2.30 16.63
N ALA A 89 3.94 1.94 15.77
CA ALA A 89 3.83 0.58 15.23
C ALA A 89 3.61 0.62 13.72
N PHE A 90 4.61 0.19 12.95
CA PHE A 90 4.48 -0.12 11.54
C PHE A 90 3.75 -1.44 11.36
N ASN A 91 2.82 -1.48 10.42
CA ASN A 91 2.15 -2.72 10.00
C ASN A 91 2.36 -2.98 8.51
N THR A 92 2.99 -4.10 8.20
CA THR A 92 3.39 -4.50 6.84
C THR A 92 3.06 -5.97 6.53
N ILE A 93 2.07 -6.54 7.23
CA ILE A 93 1.69 -7.95 7.06
C ILE A 93 1.04 -8.23 5.69
N GLN A 94 1.08 -9.50 5.28
CA GLN A 94 0.28 -10.02 4.18
C GLN A 94 -0.40 -11.32 4.60
N VAL A 95 -1.73 -11.28 4.75
CA VAL A 95 -2.52 -12.47 5.12
C VAL A 95 -2.73 -13.36 3.90
N ALA A 96 -2.56 -14.68 4.08
CA ALA A 96 -2.64 -15.74 3.06
C ALA A 96 -1.57 -15.71 1.94
N GLY A 97 -0.65 -14.74 1.96
CA GLY A 97 0.51 -14.65 1.06
C GLY A 97 0.17 -14.65 -0.44
N PHE A 98 1.17 -14.94 -1.28
CA PHE A 98 0.97 -15.13 -2.72
C PHE A 98 0.14 -16.40 -3.00
N ARG A 99 0.52 -17.51 -2.37
CA ARG A 99 -0.17 -18.81 -2.48
C ARG A 99 -0.71 -19.23 -1.11
N PRO A 100 -2.02 -19.51 -0.97
CA PRO A 100 -3.03 -19.48 -2.03
C PRO A 100 -3.63 -18.08 -2.29
N GLY A 101 -3.45 -17.11 -1.38
CA GLY A 101 -4.23 -15.87 -1.33
C GLY A 101 -4.37 -15.13 -2.66
N THR A 102 -3.28 -14.47 -3.09
CA THR A 102 -3.28 -13.70 -4.34
C THR A 102 -3.63 -14.55 -5.56
N VAL A 103 -3.16 -15.81 -5.62
CA VAL A 103 -3.47 -16.69 -6.77
C VAL A 103 -4.97 -16.94 -6.88
N LEU A 104 -5.67 -17.22 -5.78
CA LEU A 104 -7.12 -17.40 -5.79
C LEU A 104 -7.85 -16.12 -6.21
N ASP A 105 -7.37 -14.96 -5.74
CA ASP A 105 -7.95 -13.65 -6.09
C ASP A 105 -7.87 -13.36 -7.61
N PHE A 106 -7.02 -14.06 -8.36
CA PHE A 106 -6.92 -13.93 -9.82
C PHE A 106 -7.55 -15.10 -10.58
N GLU A 107 -7.25 -16.33 -10.19
CA GLU A 107 -7.65 -17.52 -10.95
C GLU A 107 -9.16 -17.75 -10.90
N ILE A 108 -9.81 -17.44 -9.77
CA ILE A 108 -11.26 -17.59 -9.66
C ILE A 108 -11.98 -16.55 -10.53
N PRO A 109 -11.76 -15.23 -10.38
CA PRO A 109 -12.43 -14.24 -11.24
C PRO A 109 -12.18 -14.46 -12.73
N ARG A 110 -10.96 -14.89 -13.11
CA ARG A 110 -10.62 -15.18 -14.51
C ARG A 110 -11.51 -16.25 -15.12
N ARG A 111 -11.94 -17.28 -14.36
CA ARG A 111 -12.85 -18.33 -14.85
C ARG A 111 -14.24 -17.81 -15.19
N TYR A 112 -14.68 -16.74 -14.52
CA TYR A 112 -15.92 -16.02 -14.85
C TYR A 112 -15.71 -14.97 -15.95
N GLY A 113 -14.49 -14.79 -16.44
CA GLY A 113 -14.12 -13.83 -17.47
C GLY A 113 -13.79 -12.43 -16.94
N LEU A 114 -13.65 -12.26 -15.62
CA LEU A 114 -13.19 -11.01 -15.01
C LEU A 114 -11.66 -11.06 -14.87
N ARG A 115 -10.96 -10.29 -15.72
CA ARG A 115 -9.49 -10.25 -15.75
C ARG A 115 -8.98 -9.05 -14.96
N GLN A 116 -7.87 -9.21 -14.26
CA GLN A 116 -7.28 -8.16 -13.41
C GLN A 116 -5.82 -7.93 -13.80
N THR A 117 -5.27 -6.80 -13.37
CA THR A 117 -3.84 -6.47 -13.48
C THR A 117 -3.17 -6.66 -12.13
N ILE A 118 -3.78 -6.12 -11.06
CA ILE A 118 -3.17 -6.05 -9.72
C ILE A 118 -4.00 -6.74 -8.64
N GLY A 119 -5.31 -6.50 -8.56
CA GLY A 119 -6.23 -7.21 -7.69
C GLY A 119 -5.94 -7.09 -6.19
N ASP A 120 -5.25 -6.03 -5.76
CA ASP A 120 -4.66 -5.95 -4.42
C ASP A 120 -5.34 -4.94 -3.48
N THR A 121 -6.09 -3.97 -4.02
CA THR A 121 -6.60 -2.80 -3.28
C THR A 121 -8.08 -2.53 -3.52
N LEU A 122 -8.47 -2.28 -4.77
CA LEU A 122 -9.88 -2.15 -5.20
C LEU A 122 -10.26 -3.38 -6.04
N GLY A 123 -11.51 -3.45 -6.52
CA GLY A 123 -11.97 -4.61 -7.28
C GLY A 123 -12.28 -5.82 -6.40
N ILE A 124 -12.66 -6.93 -7.03
CA ILE A 124 -12.97 -8.17 -6.34
C ILE A 124 -11.77 -8.72 -5.54
N GLY A 125 -10.55 -8.61 -6.07
CA GLY A 125 -9.34 -9.00 -5.34
C GLY A 125 -9.13 -8.16 -4.08
N GLY A 126 -9.33 -6.85 -4.16
CA GLY A 126 -9.33 -5.94 -3.00
C GLY A 126 -10.39 -6.30 -1.96
N ILE A 127 -11.62 -6.62 -2.39
CA ILE A 127 -12.69 -7.08 -1.48
C ILE A 127 -12.26 -8.34 -0.74
N MET A 128 -11.80 -9.38 -1.44
CA MET A 128 -11.42 -10.64 -0.81
C MET A 128 -10.21 -10.46 0.11
N ARG A 129 -9.23 -9.62 -0.27
CA ARG A 129 -8.09 -9.28 0.59
C ARG A 129 -8.53 -8.55 1.86
N ALA A 130 -9.49 -7.64 1.78
CA ALA A 130 -10.06 -6.97 2.95
C ALA A 130 -10.68 -8.00 3.91
N LEU A 131 -11.47 -8.94 3.39
CA LEU A 131 -12.15 -9.96 4.20
C LEU A 131 -11.17 -10.85 4.97
N ARG A 132 -10.01 -11.16 4.40
CA ARG A 132 -8.93 -11.89 5.09
C ARG A 132 -8.17 -11.03 6.09
N THR A 133 -7.93 -9.77 5.74
CA THR A 133 -6.94 -8.94 6.42
C THR A 133 -7.51 -8.15 7.58
N ILE A 134 -8.68 -7.52 7.41
CA ILE A 134 -9.29 -6.67 8.44
C ILE A 134 -9.50 -7.40 9.77
N PRO A 135 -9.97 -8.66 9.84
CA PRO A 135 -10.07 -9.37 11.12
C PRO A 135 -8.75 -9.45 11.88
N VAL A 136 -7.64 -9.67 11.18
CA VAL A 136 -6.29 -9.71 11.77
C VAL A 136 -5.88 -8.31 12.25
N ILE A 137 -6.21 -7.26 11.49
CA ILE A 137 -5.96 -5.87 11.91
C ILE A 137 -6.72 -5.54 13.18
N LEU A 138 -8.01 -5.87 13.26
CA LEU A 138 -8.84 -5.58 14.45
C LEU A 138 -8.33 -6.30 15.70
N ASP A 139 -7.88 -7.54 15.55
CA ASP A 139 -7.23 -8.30 16.63
C ASP A 139 -5.92 -7.63 17.10
N MET A 140 -5.10 -7.13 16.17
CA MET A 140 -3.89 -6.38 16.51
C MET A 140 -4.19 -5.04 17.18
N LEU A 141 -5.23 -4.33 16.75
CA LEU A 141 -5.65 -3.07 17.38
C LEU A 141 -6.14 -3.28 18.80
N ALA A 142 -6.87 -4.37 19.07
CA ALA A 142 -7.28 -4.74 20.43
C ALA A 142 -6.07 -5.00 21.36
N ASP A 143 -4.97 -5.53 20.83
CA ASP A 143 -3.72 -5.66 21.57
C ASP A 143 -3.01 -4.32 21.77
N MET A 144 -3.03 -3.43 20.76
CA MET A 144 -2.50 -2.07 20.90
C MET A 144 -3.25 -1.28 21.99
N GLU A 145 -4.58 -1.38 22.05
CA GLU A 145 -5.38 -0.75 23.11
C GLU A 145 -5.00 -1.25 24.51
N ARG A 146 -4.59 -2.53 24.64
CA ARG A 146 -4.18 -3.13 25.93
C ARG A 146 -2.77 -2.73 26.33
N TRP A 147 -1.84 -2.77 25.38
CA TRP A 147 -0.40 -2.73 25.67
C TRP A 147 0.27 -1.41 25.34
N CYS A 148 -0.31 -0.62 24.42
CA CYS A 148 0.23 0.69 24.00
C CYS A 148 -0.88 1.62 23.50
N PRO A 149 -1.83 2.06 24.37
CA PRO A 149 -3.01 2.82 23.94
C PRO A 149 -2.68 4.17 23.28
N ASP A 150 -1.50 4.74 23.54
CA ASP A 150 -1.06 5.99 22.92
C ASP A 150 -0.30 5.79 21.60
N VAL A 151 -0.14 4.55 21.10
CA VAL A 151 0.64 4.24 19.90
C VAL A 151 0.11 4.97 18.67
N LEU A 152 1.01 5.43 17.81
CA LEU A 152 0.68 5.80 16.44
C LEU A 152 0.86 4.58 15.53
N HIS A 153 -0.26 4.03 15.07
CA HIS A 153 -0.29 2.89 14.15
C HIS A 153 -0.14 3.37 12.70
N LEU A 154 0.95 2.96 12.06
CA LEU A 154 1.36 3.31 10.70
C LEU A 154 1.12 2.13 9.77
N ASN A 155 -0.04 2.11 9.10
CA ASN A 155 -0.45 0.99 8.27
C ASN A 155 0.04 1.14 6.83
N TYR A 156 0.79 0.15 6.34
CA TYR A 156 1.18 0.01 4.94
C TYR A 156 0.41 -1.11 4.21
N VAL A 157 -0.47 -1.80 4.93
CA VAL A 157 -1.18 -2.98 4.42
C VAL A 157 -2.37 -2.57 3.56
N ASN A 158 -2.44 -3.13 2.35
CA ASN A 158 -3.61 -3.06 1.49
C ASN A 158 -4.66 -4.12 1.85
N PRO A 159 -5.95 -3.85 1.61
CA PRO A 159 -6.50 -2.65 0.96
C PRO A 159 -6.68 -1.46 1.92
N MET A 160 -5.88 -0.40 1.71
CA MET A 160 -5.68 0.68 2.68
C MET A 160 -6.97 1.34 3.13
N SER A 161 -7.81 1.77 2.19
CA SER A 161 -9.04 2.51 2.49
C SER A 161 -10.03 1.69 3.33
N MET A 162 -10.17 0.39 3.04
CA MET A 162 -11.06 -0.50 3.81
C MET A 162 -10.48 -0.81 5.18
N ILE A 163 -9.17 -1.06 5.28
CA ILE A 163 -8.47 -1.33 6.54
C ILE A 163 -8.55 -0.14 7.49
N VAL A 164 -8.18 1.06 7.01
CA VAL A 164 -8.18 2.27 7.82
C VAL A 164 -9.60 2.68 8.19
N MET A 165 -10.58 2.49 7.30
CA MET A 165 -11.99 2.70 7.64
C MET A 165 -12.47 1.77 8.75
N ALA A 166 -12.17 0.46 8.67
CA ALA A 166 -12.54 -0.49 9.70
C ALA A 166 -11.84 -0.18 11.04
N ALA A 167 -10.54 0.11 11.00
CA ALA A 167 -9.73 0.46 12.17
C ALA A 167 -10.33 1.65 12.93
N ASN A 168 -10.58 2.77 12.25
CA ASN A 168 -11.10 3.99 12.87
C ASN A 168 -12.56 3.87 13.34
N ARG A 169 -13.30 2.86 12.87
CA ARG A 169 -14.67 2.58 13.33
C ARG A 169 -14.73 1.64 14.52
N ALA A 170 -13.69 0.82 14.71
CA ALA A 170 -13.68 -0.28 15.67
C ALA A 170 -12.73 -0.05 16.85
N SER A 171 -11.79 0.90 16.74
CA SER A 171 -10.76 1.16 17.74
C SER A 171 -10.47 2.64 17.89
N ASP A 172 -10.04 3.03 19.10
CA ASP A 172 -9.57 4.39 19.41
C ASP A 172 -8.08 4.61 19.09
N VAL A 173 -7.36 3.55 18.68
CA VAL A 173 -5.95 3.63 18.31
C VAL A 173 -5.77 4.52 17.08
N ARG A 174 -4.88 5.52 17.21
CA ARG A 174 -4.58 6.48 16.14
C ARG A 174 -3.92 5.75 14.96
N THR A 175 -4.70 5.50 13.91
CA THR A 175 -4.25 4.80 12.71
C THR A 175 -4.13 5.75 11.53
N VAL A 176 -2.94 5.81 10.92
CA VAL A 176 -2.68 6.52 9.67
C VAL A 176 -2.22 5.51 8.62
N GLY A 177 -2.92 5.48 7.49
CA GLY A 177 -2.53 4.66 6.36
C GLY A 177 -1.56 5.37 5.42
N LEU A 178 -0.54 4.66 4.94
CA LEU A 178 0.57 5.21 4.17
C LEU A 178 0.73 4.46 2.84
N CYS A 179 0.75 5.22 1.75
CA CYS A 179 1.01 4.72 0.40
C CYS A 179 1.98 5.67 -0.30
N HIS A 180 2.74 5.16 -1.26
CA HIS A 180 3.75 5.92 -2.00
C HIS A 180 3.24 6.56 -3.30
N SER A 181 1.99 6.29 -3.66
CA SER A 181 1.36 6.69 -4.93
C SER A 181 1.48 8.20 -5.19
N VAL A 182 1.23 9.04 -4.18
CA VAL A 182 1.18 10.50 -4.35
C VAL A 182 2.57 11.10 -4.60
N GLN A 183 3.58 10.75 -3.82
CA GLN A 183 4.94 11.27 -4.02
C GLN A 183 5.61 10.63 -5.24
N GLY A 184 5.39 9.33 -5.45
CA GLY A 184 5.93 8.61 -6.60
C GLY A 184 5.47 9.22 -7.91
N THR A 185 4.17 9.45 -8.04
CA THR A 185 3.59 10.03 -9.26
C THR A 185 3.93 11.50 -9.43
N ALA A 186 4.11 12.27 -8.35
CA ALA A 186 4.60 13.64 -8.47
C ALA A 186 6.01 13.67 -9.10
N HIS A 187 6.88 12.73 -8.72
CA HIS A 187 8.21 12.60 -9.32
C HIS A 187 8.16 12.16 -10.79
N GLU A 188 7.22 11.29 -11.15
CA GLU A 188 6.98 10.88 -12.54
C GLU A 188 6.52 12.06 -13.39
N LEU A 189 5.50 12.79 -12.95
CA LEU A 189 4.97 13.96 -13.66
C LEU A 189 6.03 15.06 -13.81
N ALA A 190 6.86 15.27 -12.78
CA ALA A 190 7.97 16.21 -12.85
C ALA A 190 8.96 15.84 -13.96
N ARG A 191 9.31 14.54 -14.09
CA ARG A 191 10.18 14.06 -15.17
C ARG A 191 9.53 14.23 -16.54
N ASP A 192 8.23 13.95 -16.66
CA ASP A 192 7.50 14.06 -17.92
C ASP A 192 7.50 15.49 -18.47
N VAL A 193 7.38 16.50 -17.59
CA VAL A 193 7.43 17.93 -17.97
C VAL A 193 8.84 18.53 -17.93
N GLY A 194 9.86 17.75 -17.54
CA GLY A 194 11.26 18.17 -17.53
C GLY A 194 11.66 19.12 -16.40
N VAL A 195 10.99 19.04 -15.24
CA VAL A 195 11.33 19.83 -14.04
C VAL A 195 11.94 18.93 -12.95
N PRO A 196 12.82 19.48 -12.08
CA PRO A 196 13.35 18.71 -10.95
C PRO A 196 12.24 18.25 -10.00
N PRO A 197 12.17 16.96 -9.61
CA PRO A 197 11.12 16.43 -8.73
C PRO A 197 11.00 17.14 -7.38
N ASP A 198 12.11 17.61 -6.81
CA ASP A 198 12.10 18.29 -5.51
C ASP A 198 11.66 19.77 -5.61
N GLU A 199 11.43 20.29 -6.82
CA GLU A 199 11.00 21.67 -7.07
C GLU A 199 9.50 21.79 -7.38
N VAL A 200 8.78 20.67 -7.53
CA VAL A 200 7.32 20.72 -7.75
C VAL A 200 6.55 20.88 -6.44
N SER A 201 5.46 21.63 -6.51
CA SER A 201 4.50 21.76 -5.43
C SER A 201 3.13 21.30 -5.93
N TYR A 202 2.40 20.56 -5.09
CA TYR A 202 1.15 19.95 -5.50
C TYR A 202 0.15 19.83 -4.37
N LEU A 203 -1.13 19.76 -4.75
CA LEU A 203 -2.24 19.39 -3.88
C LEU A 203 -2.92 18.18 -4.50
N ALA A 204 -2.92 17.05 -3.81
CA ALA A 204 -3.74 15.89 -4.16
C ALA A 204 -4.85 15.68 -3.12
N ALA A 205 -5.96 15.06 -3.52
CA ALA A 205 -6.95 14.58 -2.57
C ALA A 205 -7.83 13.49 -3.19
N GLY A 206 -8.34 12.60 -2.34
CA GLY A 206 -9.29 11.59 -2.72
C GLY A 206 -9.36 10.46 -1.70
N ILE A 207 -9.25 9.24 -2.18
CA ILE A 207 -9.11 8.02 -1.38
C ILE A 207 -7.86 7.29 -1.85
N ASN A 208 -7.31 6.38 -1.03
CA ASN A 208 -6.13 5.62 -1.43
C ASN A 208 -6.30 4.99 -2.82
N HIS A 209 -5.26 5.08 -3.64
CA HIS A 209 -5.19 4.59 -5.03
C HIS A 209 -6.17 5.25 -6.01
N LEU A 210 -6.90 6.29 -5.58
CA LEU A 210 -7.84 7.04 -6.41
C LEU A 210 -7.88 8.53 -6.02
N SER A 211 -6.74 9.06 -5.61
CA SER A 211 -6.51 10.48 -5.40
C SER A 211 -6.17 11.16 -6.71
N PHE A 212 -6.50 12.45 -6.82
CA PHE A 212 -6.19 13.25 -8.01
C PHE A 212 -5.42 14.50 -7.63
N TYR A 213 -4.46 14.90 -8.47
CA TYR A 213 -3.74 16.15 -8.30
C TYR A 213 -4.65 17.33 -8.65
N LEU A 214 -5.18 18.04 -7.67
CA LEU A 214 -6.00 19.24 -7.90
C LEU A 214 -5.16 20.44 -8.34
N ARG A 215 -3.85 20.40 -8.03
CA ARG A 215 -2.86 21.41 -8.41
C ARG A 215 -1.50 20.75 -8.58
N PHE A 216 -0.77 21.14 -9.61
CA PHE A 216 0.59 20.68 -9.88
C PHE A 216 1.39 21.86 -10.48
N GLU A 217 2.36 22.37 -9.73
CA GLU A 217 3.02 23.66 -10.00
C GLU A 217 4.54 23.58 -9.88
N HIS A 218 5.25 24.36 -10.70
CA HIS A 218 6.69 24.66 -10.54
C HIS A 218 6.87 26.18 -10.58
N GLU A 219 7.58 26.75 -9.61
CA GLU A 219 7.73 28.22 -9.46
C GLU A 219 6.38 28.98 -9.50
N ARG A 220 5.32 28.41 -8.90
CA ARG A 220 3.94 28.94 -8.91
C ARG A 220 3.28 29.01 -10.30
N ARG A 221 3.86 28.34 -11.31
CA ARG A 221 3.28 28.15 -12.64
C ARG A 221 2.54 26.82 -12.67
N ASP A 222 1.28 26.83 -13.11
CA ASP A 222 0.51 25.62 -13.35
C ASP A 222 1.12 24.79 -14.49
N LEU A 223 1.34 23.51 -14.23
CA LEU A 223 1.95 22.55 -15.15
C LEU A 223 0.91 21.70 -15.90
N TYR A 224 -0.38 21.78 -15.55
CA TYR A 224 -1.44 21.07 -16.27
C TYR A 224 -1.49 21.35 -17.78
N PRO A 225 -1.29 22.59 -18.26
CA PRO A 225 -1.23 22.86 -19.69
C PRO A 225 -0.14 22.05 -20.41
N GLU A 226 1.00 21.82 -19.77
CA GLU A 226 2.09 21.02 -20.34
C GLU A 226 1.76 19.53 -20.34
N LEU A 227 1.18 19.00 -19.24
CA LEU A 227 0.71 17.61 -19.18
C LEU A 227 -0.35 17.33 -20.26
N MET A 228 -1.28 18.27 -20.46
CA MET A 228 -2.28 18.17 -21.54
C MET A 228 -1.64 18.21 -22.93
N ARG A 229 -0.57 18.99 -23.11
CA ARG A 229 0.19 19.03 -24.36
C ARG A 229 0.90 17.70 -24.64
N ILE A 230 1.54 17.10 -23.61
CA ILE A 230 2.13 15.76 -23.70
C ILE A 230 1.09 14.74 -24.17
N ALA A 231 -0.09 14.74 -23.54
CA ALA A 231 -1.20 13.85 -23.90
C ALA A 231 -1.72 14.08 -25.33
N ALA A 232 -1.83 15.34 -25.76
CA ALA A 232 -2.35 15.69 -27.09
C ALA A 232 -1.37 15.34 -28.22
N GLU A 233 -0.07 15.39 -27.94
CA GLU A 233 1.00 15.07 -28.89
C GLU A 233 1.36 13.57 -28.89
N GLY A 234 0.78 12.76 -28.00
CA GLY A 234 1.08 11.34 -27.89
C GLY A 234 2.49 11.05 -27.37
N ARG A 235 3.01 11.94 -26.52
CA ARG A 235 4.37 11.87 -25.95
C ARG A 235 4.42 11.27 -24.54
N GLU A 236 3.29 10.83 -24.01
CA GLU A 236 3.22 10.19 -22.71
C GLU A 236 4.07 8.90 -22.66
N PRO A 237 4.62 8.53 -21.47
CA PRO A 237 5.27 7.24 -21.29
C PRO A 237 4.35 6.08 -21.66
N GLN A 238 4.90 5.04 -22.30
CA GLN A 238 4.10 3.94 -22.84
C GLN A 238 3.37 3.14 -21.75
N ASP A 239 4.01 2.97 -20.59
CA ASP A 239 3.43 2.34 -19.40
C ASP A 239 2.51 3.28 -18.62
N ASN A 240 2.26 4.50 -19.11
CA ASN A 240 1.44 5.50 -18.44
C ASN A 240 0.19 5.95 -19.24
N ARG A 241 -0.14 5.25 -20.33
CA ARG A 241 -1.20 5.66 -21.26
C ARG A 241 -2.60 5.72 -20.65
N VAL A 242 -2.90 4.87 -19.67
CA VAL A 242 -4.23 4.85 -19.01
C VAL A 242 -4.44 6.14 -18.24
N ARG A 243 -3.50 6.53 -17.38
CA ARG A 243 -3.62 7.78 -16.60
C ARG A 243 -3.63 9.02 -17.49
N TYR A 244 -2.87 9.05 -18.58
CA TYR A 244 -2.91 10.16 -19.53
C TYR A 244 -4.22 10.24 -20.32
N GLU A 245 -4.86 9.11 -20.66
CA GLU A 245 -6.21 9.11 -21.21
C GLU A 245 -7.22 9.65 -20.19
N VAL A 246 -7.09 9.28 -18.91
CA VAL A 246 -7.93 9.80 -17.82
C VAL A 246 -7.75 11.30 -17.66
N LEU A 247 -6.50 11.81 -17.64
CA LEU A 247 -6.19 13.24 -17.65
C LEU A 247 -6.93 13.94 -18.79
N ARG A 248 -6.81 13.42 -20.01
CA ARG A 248 -7.42 14.01 -21.20
C ARG A 248 -8.95 14.04 -21.15
N ARG A 249 -9.58 13.08 -20.48
CA ARG A 249 -11.05 12.94 -20.41
C ARG A 249 -11.67 13.66 -19.22
N LEU A 250 -11.01 13.59 -18.06
CA LEU A 250 -11.54 14.10 -16.79
C LEU A 250 -10.92 15.43 -16.37
N GLY A 251 -9.81 15.83 -16.98
CA GLY A 251 -9.09 17.08 -16.72
C GLY A 251 -8.08 17.02 -15.57
N TYR A 252 -7.97 15.88 -14.88
CA TYR A 252 -7.13 15.72 -13.70
C TYR A 252 -6.33 14.43 -13.77
N PHE A 253 -5.07 14.48 -13.31
CA PHE A 253 -4.20 13.31 -13.24
C PHE A 253 -4.46 12.54 -11.95
N VAL A 254 -4.58 11.22 -12.04
CA VAL A 254 -4.77 10.31 -10.90
C VAL A 254 -3.43 9.83 -10.36
N THR A 255 -3.33 9.64 -9.05
CA THR A 255 -2.08 9.27 -8.39
C THR A 255 -1.64 7.85 -8.75
N GLU A 256 -2.55 6.88 -8.79
CA GLU A 256 -2.16 5.48 -8.92
C GLU A 256 -1.92 5.02 -10.36
N SER A 257 -0.84 4.25 -10.55
CA SER A 257 -0.29 3.78 -11.82
C SER A 257 -1.30 3.19 -12.81
N SER A 258 -0.93 3.18 -14.10
CA SER A 258 -1.86 2.83 -15.19
C SER A 258 -2.37 1.41 -15.08
N GLU A 259 -1.55 0.46 -14.64
CA GLU A 259 -1.94 -0.93 -14.44
C GLU A 259 -3.01 -1.07 -13.36
N HIS A 260 -2.87 -0.38 -12.23
CA HIS A 260 -3.88 -0.39 -11.16
C HIS A 260 -5.16 0.34 -11.61
N PHE A 261 -5.05 1.55 -12.14
CA PHE A 261 -6.23 2.33 -12.50
C PHE A 261 -7.06 1.65 -13.59
N ALA A 262 -6.44 0.89 -14.51
CA ALA A 262 -7.12 0.18 -15.57
C ALA A 262 -8.19 -0.82 -15.09
N GLU A 263 -7.99 -1.44 -13.91
CA GLU A 263 -8.93 -2.38 -13.32
C GLU A 263 -9.92 -1.73 -12.34
N TYR A 264 -9.70 -0.48 -11.94
CA TYR A 264 -10.61 0.23 -11.02
C TYR A 264 -11.83 0.82 -11.74
N VAL A 265 -11.70 1.06 -13.04
CA VAL A 265 -12.76 1.68 -13.84
C VAL A 265 -13.24 0.76 -14.96
N PRO A 266 -14.51 0.85 -15.37
CA PRO A 266 -15.10 -0.05 -16.36
C PRO A 266 -14.80 0.40 -17.79
N TRP A 267 -13.63 0.96 -18.07
CA TRP A 267 -13.35 1.63 -19.36
C TRP A 267 -12.32 0.90 -20.20
N PHE A 268 -11.40 0.17 -19.55
CA PHE A 268 -10.16 -0.27 -20.18
C PHE A 268 -10.08 -1.79 -20.33
N ILE A 269 -10.40 -2.53 -19.28
CA ILE A 269 -10.45 -4.00 -19.32
C ILE A 269 -11.88 -4.41 -19.61
N LYS A 270 -12.11 -4.99 -20.80
CA LYS A 270 -13.45 -5.35 -21.28
C LYS A 270 -13.49 -6.63 -22.08
N ARG A 271 -14.53 -7.45 -21.83
CA ARG A 271 -14.86 -8.62 -22.64
C ARG A 271 -15.09 -8.21 -24.09
N GLY A 272 -14.43 -8.93 -25.00
CA GLY A 272 -14.53 -8.68 -26.45
C GLY A 272 -13.83 -7.42 -26.95
N ARG A 273 -13.01 -6.75 -26.13
CA ARG A 273 -12.25 -5.54 -26.51
C ARG A 273 -10.74 -5.68 -26.24
N PRO A 274 -10.07 -6.71 -26.79
CA PRO A 274 -8.62 -6.86 -26.64
C PRO A 274 -7.85 -5.67 -27.24
N ASP A 275 -8.45 -4.96 -28.20
CA ASP A 275 -7.88 -3.73 -28.78
C ASP A 275 -7.62 -2.63 -27.74
N LEU A 276 -8.39 -2.59 -26.64
CA LEU A 276 -8.15 -1.63 -25.55
C LEU A 276 -6.92 -2.03 -24.73
N ILE A 277 -6.74 -3.32 -24.47
CA ILE A 277 -5.57 -3.87 -23.77
C ILE A 277 -4.30 -3.52 -24.55
N ASP A 278 -4.30 -3.80 -25.86
CA ASP A 278 -3.15 -3.55 -26.73
C ASP A 278 -2.87 -2.06 -26.89
N ARG A 279 -3.92 -1.24 -27.08
CA ARG A 279 -3.78 0.22 -27.26
C ARG A 279 -3.15 0.88 -26.03
N PHE A 280 -3.63 0.51 -24.84
CA PHE A 280 -3.21 1.14 -23.59
C PHE A 280 -2.08 0.41 -22.88
N GLY A 281 -1.59 -0.72 -23.43
CA GLY A 281 -0.48 -1.48 -22.86
C GLY A 281 -0.82 -2.08 -21.49
N ILE A 282 -2.04 -2.57 -21.31
CA ILE A 282 -2.54 -2.99 -19.99
C ILE A 282 -1.96 -4.35 -19.61
N PRO A 283 -1.19 -4.46 -18.52
CA PRO A 283 -0.44 -5.67 -18.18
C PRO A 283 -1.31 -6.59 -17.31
N LEU A 284 -2.20 -7.34 -17.96
CA LEU A 284 -3.06 -8.30 -17.27
C LEU A 284 -2.20 -9.35 -16.57
N ASP A 285 -2.58 -9.71 -15.34
CA ASP A 285 -1.87 -10.67 -14.47
C ASP A 285 -0.51 -10.21 -13.92
N GLU A 286 -0.17 -8.91 -14.04
CA GLU A 286 1.10 -8.32 -13.60
C GLU A 286 1.44 -8.61 -12.13
N TYR A 287 0.48 -8.54 -11.21
CA TYR A 287 0.79 -8.76 -9.80
C TYR A 287 1.15 -10.21 -9.47
N LEU A 288 0.62 -11.19 -10.21
CA LEU A 288 1.10 -12.58 -10.12
C LEU A 288 2.56 -12.68 -10.53
N GLY A 289 2.97 -11.95 -11.56
CA GLY A 289 4.36 -11.81 -11.97
C GLY A 289 5.22 -11.14 -10.91
N ARG A 290 4.76 -10.04 -10.30
CA ARG A 290 5.49 -9.37 -9.20
C ARG A 290 5.70 -10.31 -8.01
N CYS A 291 4.70 -11.09 -7.65
CA CYS A 291 4.82 -12.08 -6.57
C CYS A 291 5.76 -13.25 -6.94
N GLU A 292 5.65 -13.82 -8.14
CA GLU A 292 6.54 -14.90 -8.61
C GLU A 292 8.00 -14.41 -8.70
N ALA A 293 8.22 -13.17 -9.17
CA ALA A 293 9.53 -12.55 -9.18
C ALA A 293 10.10 -12.41 -7.75
N ALA A 294 9.28 -12.00 -6.78
CA ALA A 294 9.69 -11.91 -5.39
C ALA A 294 10.10 -13.30 -4.82
N GLU A 295 9.36 -14.37 -5.13
CA GLU A 295 9.73 -15.75 -4.73
C GLU A 295 11.06 -16.19 -5.35
N ILE A 296 11.27 -15.91 -6.64
CA ILE A 296 12.51 -16.24 -7.36
C ILE A 296 13.71 -15.50 -6.76
N VAL A 297 13.52 -14.23 -6.40
CA VAL A 297 14.57 -13.34 -5.93
C VAL A 297 14.90 -13.56 -4.46
N TRP A 298 13.94 -14.03 -3.68
CA TRP A 298 14.10 -14.17 -2.23
C TRP A 298 15.30 -15.03 -1.81
N PRO A 299 15.55 -16.24 -2.37
CA PRO A 299 16.73 -17.04 -2.06
C PRO A 299 18.05 -16.32 -2.35
N PHE A 300 18.08 -15.50 -3.41
CA PHE A 300 19.25 -14.68 -3.77
C PHE A 300 19.47 -13.58 -2.72
N VAL A 301 18.43 -12.81 -2.38
CA VAL A 301 18.50 -11.73 -1.37
C VAL A 301 18.93 -12.29 -0.02
N ARG A 302 18.34 -13.39 0.43
CA ARG A 302 18.72 -14.07 1.68
C ARG A 302 20.21 -14.42 1.69
N ALA A 303 20.71 -15.03 0.62
CA ALA A 303 22.12 -15.42 0.54
C ALA A 303 23.04 -14.19 0.55
N GLU A 304 22.76 -13.16 -0.26
CA GLU A 304 23.57 -11.94 -0.34
C GLU A 304 23.61 -11.15 0.98
N LEU A 305 22.49 -11.09 1.72
CA LEU A 305 22.45 -10.42 3.03
C LEU A 305 23.29 -11.15 4.10
N THR A 306 23.42 -12.48 3.99
CA THR A 306 24.22 -13.28 4.93
C THR A 306 25.70 -13.39 4.53
N ALA A 307 25.99 -13.45 3.23
CA ALA A 307 27.31 -13.57 2.65
C ALA A 307 27.37 -12.75 1.35
N PRO A 308 27.74 -11.46 1.42
CA PRO A 308 27.82 -10.60 0.24
C PRO A 308 28.73 -11.17 -0.85
N GLY A 309 28.26 -11.18 -2.10
CA GLY A 309 28.98 -11.74 -3.24
C GLY A 309 28.94 -13.28 -3.32
N SER A 310 28.09 -13.95 -2.55
CA SER A 310 27.93 -15.41 -2.56
C SER A 310 27.11 -15.92 -3.75
N ARG A 311 26.39 -15.04 -4.45
CA ARG A 311 25.52 -15.41 -5.57
C ARG A 311 25.84 -14.66 -6.85
N ASP A 312 25.64 -15.34 -7.98
CA ASP A 312 25.70 -14.71 -9.29
C ASP A 312 24.35 -14.08 -9.66
N ARG A 313 24.34 -12.79 -10.00
CA ARG A 313 23.14 -12.07 -10.46
C ARG A 313 22.50 -12.71 -11.69
N SER A 314 23.28 -13.46 -12.49
CA SER A 314 22.76 -14.21 -13.63
C SER A 314 21.77 -15.30 -13.21
N GLU A 315 21.80 -15.79 -11.96
CA GLU A 315 20.81 -16.70 -11.41
C GLU A 315 19.41 -16.07 -11.39
N VAL A 316 19.32 -14.82 -10.92
CA VAL A 316 18.06 -14.08 -10.88
C VAL A 316 17.55 -13.83 -12.30
N GLN A 317 18.43 -13.42 -13.22
CA GLN A 317 18.03 -13.20 -14.61
C GLN A 317 17.48 -14.47 -15.27
N ARG A 318 18.10 -15.64 -15.03
CA ARG A 318 17.57 -16.92 -15.50
C ARG A 318 16.23 -17.27 -14.87
N GLY A 319 16.07 -17.06 -13.56
CA GLY A 319 14.81 -17.27 -12.87
C GLY A 319 13.70 -16.39 -13.43
N LEU A 320 13.95 -15.09 -13.57
CA LEU A 320 13.00 -14.13 -14.13
C LEU A 320 12.65 -14.41 -15.61
N ALA A 321 13.54 -15.06 -16.36
CA ALA A 321 13.29 -15.49 -17.74
C ALA A 321 12.44 -16.78 -17.82
N ALA A 322 12.35 -17.55 -16.72
CA ALA A 322 11.60 -18.80 -16.62
C ALA A 322 10.25 -18.64 -15.90
N MET A 323 9.83 -17.40 -15.64
CA MET A 323 8.56 -17.09 -14.98
C MET A 323 7.35 -17.55 -15.78
N THR A 324 6.28 -17.85 -15.05
CA THR A 324 4.98 -18.26 -15.60
C THR A 324 4.14 -17.04 -15.95
N TYR A 325 4.15 -16.03 -15.10
CA TYR A 325 3.31 -14.84 -15.23
C TYR A 325 4.06 -13.69 -15.91
N PRO A 326 3.35 -12.81 -16.65
CA PRO A 326 3.96 -11.63 -17.24
C PRO A 326 4.47 -10.69 -16.15
N LEU A 327 5.56 -9.98 -16.46
CA LEU A 327 6.15 -8.96 -15.60
C LEU A 327 6.62 -7.81 -16.48
N MET A 328 6.10 -6.61 -16.22
CA MET A 328 6.49 -5.38 -16.91
C MET A 328 8.00 -5.13 -16.84
N ASP A 329 8.55 -4.50 -17.88
CA ASP A 329 9.98 -4.26 -17.99
C ASP A 329 10.54 -3.39 -16.86
N HIS A 330 9.82 -2.35 -16.44
CA HIS A 330 10.25 -1.51 -15.31
C HIS A 330 10.22 -2.30 -13.99
N ALA A 331 9.24 -3.19 -13.79
CA ALA A 331 9.13 -4.01 -12.59
C ALA A 331 10.26 -5.05 -12.55
N ARG A 332 10.60 -5.64 -13.71
CA ARG A 332 11.78 -6.49 -13.89
C ARG A 332 13.08 -5.73 -13.61
N ALA A 333 13.23 -4.53 -14.15
CA ALA A 333 14.40 -3.69 -13.94
C ALA A 333 14.55 -3.31 -12.46
N TRP A 334 13.47 -2.90 -11.80
CA TRP A 334 13.44 -2.61 -10.37
C TRP A 334 13.84 -3.82 -9.53
N THR A 335 13.31 -5.00 -9.88
CA THR A 335 13.63 -6.27 -9.23
C THR A 335 15.12 -6.62 -9.28
N VAL A 336 15.84 -6.20 -10.31
CA VAL A 336 17.30 -6.38 -10.41
C VAL A 336 18.05 -5.24 -9.73
N ALA A 337 17.59 -3.99 -9.89
CA ALA A 337 18.24 -2.80 -9.36
C ALA A 337 18.27 -2.76 -7.82
N GLN A 338 17.29 -3.37 -7.14
CA GLN A 338 17.31 -3.51 -5.67
C GLN A 338 18.56 -4.20 -5.14
N PHE A 339 19.26 -5.02 -5.95
CA PHE A 339 20.50 -5.68 -5.53
C PHE A 339 21.67 -4.72 -5.32
N ASP A 340 21.74 -3.64 -6.09
CA ASP A 340 22.77 -2.61 -5.89
C ASP A 340 22.59 -1.88 -4.54
N ARG A 341 21.34 -1.86 -4.05
CA ARG A 341 20.95 -1.24 -2.78
C ARG A 341 20.99 -2.19 -1.58
N LEU A 342 21.24 -3.48 -1.76
CA LEU A 342 21.32 -4.42 -0.64
C LEU A 342 22.47 -4.06 0.31
N HIS A 343 23.61 -3.65 -0.25
CA HIS A 343 24.86 -3.46 0.50
C HIS A 343 25.15 -1.99 0.85
N ARG A 344 24.36 -1.05 0.31
CA ARG A 344 24.50 0.40 0.56
C ARG A 344 23.20 0.94 1.11
N PHE A 345 23.30 1.86 2.05
CA PHE A 345 22.15 2.63 2.51
C PHE A 345 21.96 3.85 1.60
N GLU A 346 20.75 3.98 1.08
CA GLU A 346 20.22 5.20 0.46
C GLU A 346 18.93 5.51 1.18
N ARG A 347 18.76 6.78 1.58
CA ARG A 347 17.54 7.22 2.24
C ARG A 347 16.36 7.08 1.26
N SER A 348 15.27 6.50 1.74
CA SER A 348 14.05 6.32 0.95
C SER A 348 13.12 7.52 1.11
N ASN A 349 12.00 7.49 0.38
CA ASN A 349 10.94 8.51 0.44
C ASN A 349 9.69 7.99 1.19
N GLU A 350 9.90 7.05 2.12
CA GLU A 350 8.81 6.45 2.90
C GLU A 350 8.30 7.41 3.98
N TYR A 351 6.99 7.65 3.99
CA TYR A 351 6.37 8.63 4.89
C TYR A 351 6.41 8.22 6.36
N GLY A 352 6.40 6.93 6.68
CA GLY A 352 6.36 6.52 8.08
C GLY A 352 7.63 6.88 8.85
N ALA A 353 8.81 6.80 8.23
CA ALA A 353 10.04 7.31 8.83
C ALA A 353 10.03 8.85 8.96
N THR A 354 9.49 9.55 7.95
CA THR A 354 9.30 11.01 7.97
C THR A 354 8.38 11.44 9.10
N ILE A 355 7.29 10.71 9.35
CA ILE A 355 6.36 10.97 10.46
C ILE A 355 7.09 10.86 11.80
N ILE A 356 7.82 9.77 12.03
CA ILE A 356 8.56 9.56 13.28
C ILE A 356 9.60 10.65 13.48
N GLU A 357 10.36 11.01 12.44
CA GLU A 357 11.31 12.13 12.50
C GLU A 357 10.63 13.43 12.91
N SER A 358 9.54 13.81 12.24
CA SER A 358 8.83 15.05 12.55
C SER A 358 8.26 15.08 13.96
N VAL A 359 7.66 13.98 14.42
CA VAL A 359 7.09 13.89 15.77
C VAL A 359 8.17 13.96 16.84
N VAL A 360 9.30 13.28 16.64
CA VAL A 360 10.37 13.23 17.66
C VAL A 360 11.21 14.52 17.68
N THR A 361 11.43 15.15 16.52
CA THR A 361 12.32 16.31 16.40
C THR A 361 11.61 17.65 16.43
N GLY A 362 10.29 17.67 16.22
CA GLY A 362 9.50 18.90 15.99
C GLY A 362 9.80 19.59 14.66
N ARG A 363 10.58 18.95 13.75
CA ARG A 363 10.81 19.49 12.40
C ARG A 363 9.58 19.19 11.53
N PRO A 364 8.83 20.21 11.07
CA PRO A 364 7.59 19.97 10.38
C PRO A 364 7.82 19.34 9.00
N SER A 365 6.95 18.42 8.61
CA SER A 365 6.88 17.84 7.27
C SER A 365 5.44 17.78 6.75
N VAL A 366 5.28 17.58 5.44
CA VAL A 366 3.99 17.29 4.82
C VAL A 366 4.05 15.90 4.22
N ILE A 367 3.07 15.07 4.60
CA ILE A 367 2.84 13.74 4.04
C ILE A 367 1.43 13.67 3.47
N TYR A 368 1.15 12.68 2.62
CA TYR A 368 -0.22 12.35 2.24
C TYR A 368 -0.67 11.11 2.99
N GLY A 369 -1.66 11.29 3.86
CA GLY A 369 -2.09 10.27 4.82
C GLY A 369 -3.52 9.83 4.58
N ASN A 370 -3.77 8.55 4.79
CA ASN A 370 -5.10 7.96 4.77
C ASN A 370 -5.69 7.99 6.18
N VAL A 371 -6.79 8.74 6.34
CA VAL A 371 -7.36 9.13 7.64
C VAL A 371 -8.89 9.15 7.57
N PRO A 372 -9.61 9.08 8.70
CA PRO A 372 -11.07 9.15 8.70
C PRO A 372 -11.56 10.53 8.23
N ASN A 373 -12.56 10.52 7.34
CA ASN A 373 -13.18 11.75 6.88
C ASN A 373 -14.09 12.33 7.95
N VAL A 374 -13.62 13.36 8.62
CA VAL A 374 -14.38 14.15 9.62
C VAL A 374 -14.76 15.52 9.05
N GLY A 375 -15.14 15.54 7.76
CA GLY A 375 -15.34 16.77 6.98
C GLY A 375 -14.05 17.29 6.31
N LEU A 376 -13.03 16.43 6.17
CA LEU A 376 -11.78 16.72 5.47
C LEU A 376 -12.01 16.85 3.97
N ILE A 377 -12.86 15.99 3.40
CA ILE A 377 -13.36 16.10 2.02
C ILE A 377 -14.88 16.21 2.08
N ASP A 378 -15.39 17.38 1.72
CA ASP A 378 -16.81 17.73 1.82
C ASP A 378 -17.71 16.92 0.87
N ALA A 379 -17.17 16.49 -0.27
CA ALA A 379 -17.89 15.75 -1.29
C ALA A 379 -18.05 14.23 -0.99
N LEU A 380 -17.33 13.71 0.02
CA LEU A 380 -17.30 12.29 0.38
C LEU A 380 -18.01 12.05 1.74
N PRO A 381 -18.55 10.83 1.98
CA PRO A 381 -19.22 10.51 3.24
C PRO A 381 -18.32 10.71 4.47
N ASN A 382 -18.93 11.07 5.60
CA ASN A 382 -18.23 11.05 6.89
C ASN A 382 -17.81 9.60 7.21
N ALA A 383 -16.72 9.46 7.97
CA ALA A 383 -16.09 8.18 8.31
C ALA A 383 -15.52 7.36 7.13
N ALA A 384 -15.68 7.82 5.87
CA ALA A 384 -14.91 7.26 4.76
C ALA A 384 -13.41 7.46 5.02
N CYS A 385 -12.56 6.52 4.60
CA CYS A 385 -11.12 6.76 4.61
C CYS A 385 -10.75 7.65 3.43
N VAL A 386 -10.14 8.80 3.69
CA VAL A 386 -9.70 9.77 2.67
C VAL A 386 -8.21 9.96 2.72
N GLU A 387 -7.62 10.26 1.56
CA GLU A 387 -6.21 10.56 1.40
C GLU A 387 -6.06 12.07 1.15
N VAL A 388 -5.42 12.75 2.10
CA VAL A 388 -5.27 14.21 2.14
C VAL A 388 -3.87 14.59 2.60
N PRO A 389 -3.39 15.83 2.32
CA PRO A 389 -2.16 16.30 2.92
C PRO A 389 -2.32 16.44 4.44
N CYS A 390 -1.30 16.01 5.18
CA CYS A 390 -1.21 16.11 6.62
C CYS A 390 0.08 16.87 6.98
N LEU A 391 -0.05 17.89 7.83
CA LEU A 391 1.09 18.47 8.54
C LEU A 391 1.52 17.50 9.63
N VAL A 392 2.81 17.26 9.77
CA VAL A 392 3.37 16.44 10.85
C VAL A 392 4.42 17.24 11.58
N ASP A 393 4.27 17.37 12.90
CA ASP A 393 5.19 18.04 13.82
C ASP A 393 5.12 17.36 15.20
N GLU A 394 5.62 18.00 16.26
CA GLU A 394 5.58 17.46 17.62
C GLU A 394 4.18 17.14 18.17
N ASN A 395 3.12 17.67 17.55
CA ASN A 395 1.72 17.40 17.91
C ASN A 395 1.15 16.16 17.17
N GLY A 396 1.94 15.51 16.32
CA GLY A 396 1.50 14.35 15.54
C GLY A 396 1.00 14.72 14.15
N VAL A 397 0.24 13.78 13.57
CA VAL A 397 -0.30 13.90 12.21
C VAL A 397 -1.59 14.73 12.24
N GLN A 398 -1.61 15.84 11.49
CA GLN A 398 -2.70 16.81 11.44
C GLN A 398 -3.24 16.92 10.01
N PRO A 399 -4.34 16.24 9.68
CA PRO A 399 -4.92 16.25 8.35
C PRO A 399 -5.49 17.62 7.94
N THR A 400 -5.30 17.99 6.68
CA THR A 400 -5.78 19.26 6.13
C THR A 400 -7.06 19.05 5.33
N ARG A 401 -8.03 19.94 5.54
CA ARG A 401 -9.29 19.94 4.79
C ARG A 401 -9.06 20.36 3.33
N VAL A 402 -9.63 19.61 2.40
CA VAL A 402 -9.67 19.88 0.96
C VAL A 402 -11.14 19.93 0.51
N THR A 403 -11.53 21.02 -0.14
CA THR A 403 -12.92 21.24 -0.56
C THR A 403 -13.02 21.47 -2.06
N GLY A 404 -14.22 21.29 -2.60
CA GLY A 404 -14.48 21.61 -4.01
C GLY A 404 -13.88 20.61 -5.00
N LEU A 405 -13.88 19.32 -4.63
CA LEU A 405 -13.55 18.27 -5.59
C LEU A 405 -14.49 18.34 -6.82
N PRO A 406 -13.94 18.25 -8.05
CA PRO A 406 -14.76 18.23 -9.26
C PRO A 406 -15.78 17.08 -9.26
N PRO A 407 -17.02 17.30 -9.73
CA PRO A 407 -18.10 16.31 -9.62
C PRO A 407 -17.79 14.95 -10.25
N GLN A 408 -17.05 14.91 -11.37
CA GLN A 408 -16.66 13.68 -12.04
C GLN A 408 -15.67 12.84 -11.24
N LEU A 409 -14.77 13.49 -10.48
CA LEU A 409 -13.83 12.80 -9.59
C LEU A 409 -14.55 12.30 -8.35
N THR A 410 -15.43 13.13 -7.78
CA THR A 410 -16.30 12.72 -6.67
C THR A 410 -17.16 11.52 -7.03
N ALA A 411 -17.78 11.50 -8.23
CA ALA A 411 -18.60 10.37 -8.67
C ALA A 411 -17.79 9.06 -8.71
N LEU A 412 -16.56 9.13 -9.23
CA LEU A 412 -15.67 7.97 -9.29
C LEU A 412 -15.23 7.52 -7.89
N MET A 413 -14.82 8.44 -7.02
CA MET A 413 -14.46 8.10 -5.64
C MET A 413 -15.63 7.47 -4.88
N ARG A 414 -16.84 8.03 -5.03
CA ARG A 414 -18.04 7.54 -4.33
C ARG A 414 -18.40 6.11 -4.73
N SER A 415 -18.24 5.71 -5.99
CA SER A 415 -18.52 4.32 -6.39
C SER A 415 -17.62 3.33 -5.63
N HIS A 416 -16.35 3.67 -5.40
CA HIS A 416 -15.45 2.82 -4.61
C HIS A 416 -15.68 2.94 -3.10
N VAL A 417 -15.98 4.13 -2.58
CA VAL A 417 -16.31 4.30 -1.16
C VAL A 417 -17.54 3.47 -0.78
N SER A 418 -18.56 3.38 -1.64
CA SER A 418 -19.72 2.52 -1.38
C SER A 418 -19.36 1.03 -1.29
N VAL A 419 -18.41 0.55 -2.09
CA VAL A 419 -17.87 -0.81 -1.96
C VAL A 419 -17.16 -0.98 -0.62
N HIS A 420 -16.32 -0.01 -0.23
CA HIS A 420 -15.60 -0.05 1.05
C HIS A 420 -16.56 -0.11 2.25
N GLU A 421 -17.59 0.73 2.26
CA GLU A 421 -18.60 0.77 3.31
C GLU A 421 -19.30 -0.59 3.45
N LEU A 422 -19.70 -1.22 2.34
CA LEU A 422 -20.34 -2.53 2.35
C LEU A 422 -19.43 -3.62 2.94
N VAL A 423 -18.15 -3.66 2.54
CA VAL A 423 -17.19 -4.64 3.08
C VAL A 423 -16.96 -4.41 4.58
N VAL A 424 -16.79 -3.17 5.00
CA VAL A 424 -16.59 -2.83 6.42
C VAL A 424 -17.84 -3.16 7.24
N GLU A 425 -19.04 -2.85 6.75
CA GLU A 425 -20.30 -3.25 7.40
C GLU A 425 -20.43 -4.77 7.50
N ALA A 426 -20.05 -5.52 6.45
CA ALA A 426 -20.07 -6.98 6.46
C ALA A 426 -19.22 -7.52 7.62
N LEU A 427 -18.01 -6.99 7.78
CA LEU A 427 -17.04 -7.46 8.76
C LEU A 427 -17.35 -7.03 10.19
N LEU A 428 -17.74 -5.77 10.40
CA LEU A 428 -18.01 -5.24 11.74
C LEU A 428 -19.35 -5.71 12.30
N HIS A 429 -20.31 -6.09 11.45
CA HIS A 429 -21.66 -6.44 11.87
C HIS A 429 -22.11 -7.85 11.44
N GLY A 430 -21.23 -8.64 10.82
CA GLY A 430 -21.53 -10.02 10.40
C GLY A 430 -22.60 -10.12 9.32
N ARG A 431 -22.68 -9.13 8.42
CA ARG A 431 -23.66 -9.08 7.32
C ARG A 431 -23.09 -9.68 6.05
N GLU A 432 -23.27 -11.00 5.88
CA GLU A 432 -22.78 -11.76 4.73
C GLU A 432 -23.25 -11.17 3.39
N GLU A 433 -24.51 -10.72 3.30
CA GLU A 433 -25.10 -10.17 2.09
C GLU A 433 -24.34 -8.94 1.55
N HIS A 434 -23.66 -8.19 2.41
CA HIS A 434 -22.91 -7.02 1.99
C HIS A 434 -21.63 -7.35 1.24
N VAL A 435 -21.08 -8.57 1.37
CA VAL A 435 -19.99 -9.03 0.50
C VAL A 435 -20.47 -9.14 -0.95
N TYR A 436 -21.67 -9.67 -1.15
CA TYR A 436 -22.30 -9.76 -2.47
C TYR A 436 -22.63 -8.38 -3.01
N HIS A 437 -23.24 -7.53 -2.20
CA HIS A 437 -23.52 -6.15 -2.61
C HIS A 437 -22.25 -5.41 -3.00
N ALA A 438 -21.15 -5.58 -2.26
CA ALA A 438 -19.86 -4.97 -2.58
C ALA A 438 -19.37 -5.41 -3.97
N ALA A 439 -19.40 -6.71 -4.27
CA ALA A 439 -19.03 -7.24 -5.58
C ALA A 439 -19.98 -6.76 -6.71
N MET A 440 -21.27 -6.62 -6.42
CA MET A 440 -22.27 -6.10 -7.37
C MET A 440 -22.10 -4.60 -7.66
N MET A 441 -21.59 -3.83 -6.70
CA MET A 441 -21.36 -2.39 -6.84
C MET A 441 -19.94 -2.05 -7.34
N ASP A 442 -19.02 -3.02 -7.32
CA ASP A 442 -17.67 -2.85 -7.86
C ASP A 442 -17.74 -2.52 -9.37
N PRO A 443 -17.21 -1.37 -9.82
CA PRO A 443 -17.42 -0.90 -11.19
C PRO A 443 -16.95 -1.88 -12.26
N HIS A 444 -15.81 -2.54 -12.07
CA HIS A 444 -15.25 -3.46 -13.05
C HIS A 444 -16.01 -4.78 -13.07
N THR A 445 -16.27 -5.35 -11.89
CA THR A 445 -17.08 -6.58 -11.74
C THR A 445 -18.46 -6.41 -12.38
N ALA A 446 -19.16 -5.32 -12.06
CA ALA A 446 -20.50 -5.02 -12.56
C ALA A 446 -20.54 -4.76 -14.08
N ALA A 447 -19.42 -4.33 -14.67
CA ALA A 447 -19.33 -4.11 -16.12
C ALA A 447 -19.11 -5.40 -16.92
N GLU A 448 -18.49 -6.41 -16.31
CA GLU A 448 -18.08 -7.64 -16.99
C GLU A 448 -19.01 -8.83 -16.74
N LEU A 449 -19.68 -8.86 -15.59
CA LEU A 449 -20.44 -10.02 -15.11
C LEU A 449 -21.91 -9.67 -14.85
N SER A 450 -22.80 -10.64 -15.11
CA SER A 450 -24.19 -10.62 -14.64
C SER A 450 -24.31 -10.90 -13.14
N LEU A 451 -25.45 -10.58 -12.53
CA LEU A 451 -25.66 -10.81 -11.09
C LEU A 451 -25.47 -12.28 -10.69
N ASP A 452 -25.97 -13.23 -11.48
CA ASP A 452 -25.81 -14.66 -11.20
C ASP A 452 -24.34 -15.11 -11.29
N GLU A 453 -23.58 -14.59 -12.26
CA GLU A 453 -22.14 -14.83 -12.37
C GLU A 453 -21.37 -14.23 -11.18
N ILE A 454 -21.75 -13.02 -10.72
CA ILE A 454 -21.14 -12.37 -9.55
C ILE A 454 -21.38 -13.21 -8.29
N VAL A 455 -22.62 -13.65 -8.07
CA VAL A 455 -22.96 -14.50 -6.90
C VAL A 455 -22.15 -15.80 -6.94
N ALA A 456 -22.13 -16.49 -8.09
CA ALA A 456 -21.37 -17.74 -8.22
C ALA A 456 -19.86 -17.54 -8.01
N MET A 457 -19.29 -16.46 -8.54
CA MET A 457 -17.88 -16.12 -8.34
C MET A 457 -17.55 -15.86 -6.87
N VAL A 458 -18.39 -15.07 -6.18
CA VAL A 458 -18.20 -14.78 -4.75
C VAL A 458 -18.35 -16.05 -3.91
N ASP A 459 -19.32 -16.91 -4.22
CA ASP A 459 -19.51 -18.20 -3.55
C ASP A 459 -18.25 -19.06 -3.66
N GLU A 460 -17.68 -19.15 -4.86
CA GLU A 460 -16.48 -19.94 -5.11
C GLU A 460 -15.24 -19.34 -4.45
N LEU A 461 -15.09 -18.02 -4.46
CA LEU A 461 -14.04 -17.30 -3.73
C LEU A 461 -14.12 -17.58 -2.22
N ILE A 462 -15.32 -17.54 -1.64
CA ILE A 462 -15.52 -17.81 -0.21
C ILE A 462 -15.11 -19.25 0.13
N VAL A 463 -15.54 -20.23 -0.68
CA VAL A 463 -15.19 -21.64 -0.47
C VAL A 463 -13.70 -21.87 -0.60
N ALA A 464 -13.06 -21.29 -1.62
CA ALA A 464 -11.65 -21.52 -1.90
C ALA A 464 -10.70 -20.86 -0.89
N HIS A 465 -11.04 -19.66 -0.41
CA HIS A 465 -10.26 -19.01 0.65
C HIS A 465 -10.44 -19.70 2.02
N GLY A 466 -11.57 -20.37 2.25
CA GLY A 466 -11.75 -21.25 3.41
C GLY A 466 -11.42 -20.56 4.73
N GLU A 467 -10.63 -21.19 5.59
CA GLU A 467 -10.30 -20.69 6.94
C GLU A 467 -9.59 -19.32 6.97
N TRP A 468 -9.12 -18.79 5.83
CA TRP A 468 -8.62 -17.42 5.76
C TRP A 468 -9.74 -16.37 5.89
N LEU A 469 -11.01 -16.74 5.74
CA LEU A 469 -12.15 -15.86 5.89
C LEU A 469 -12.87 -16.06 7.24
N PRO A 470 -13.53 -15.00 7.76
CA PRO A 470 -14.36 -15.08 8.96
C PRO A 470 -15.36 -16.23 8.93
N GLU A 471 -15.56 -16.87 10.08
CA GLU A 471 -16.47 -18.02 10.22
C GLU A 471 -17.89 -17.73 9.71
N PHE A 472 -18.41 -16.51 9.92
CA PHE A 472 -19.77 -16.15 9.53
C PHE A 472 -20.00 -16.24 8.01
N LEU A 473 -18.96 -16.02 7.18
CA LEU A 473 -19.04 -16.16 5.73
C LEU A 473 -18.99 -17.63 5.26
N ARG A 474 -18.47 -18.52 6.10
CA ARG A 474 -18.21 -19.93 5.76
C ARG A 474 -19.37 -20.84 6.14
N ARG A 475 -20.24 -20.38 7.05
CA ARG A 475 -21.39 -21.17 7.54
C ARG A 475 -22.33 -21.53 6.39
N GLY A 476 -22.75 -22.79 6.35
CA GLY A 476 -23.67 -23.30 5.32
C GLY A 476 -23.03 -23.64 3.97
N ARG A 477 -21.73 -23.36 3.79
CA ARG A 477 -20.96 -23.67 2.58
C ARG A 477 -20.04 -24.84 2.88
N ALA A 478 -20.59 -26.05 2.93
CA ALA A 478 -19.77 -27.24 3.04
C ALA A 478 -18.87 -27.36 1.79
N LEU A 479 -17.61 -27.74 1.99
CA LEU A 479 -16.65 -28.10 0.94
C LEU A 479 -17.31 -29.07 -0.05
N ALA A 480 -17.80 -28.55 -1.19
CA ALA A 480 -18.06 -29.35 -2.36
C ALA A 480 -16.72 -29.66 -3.04
N THR A 481 -15.82 -30.34 -2.32
CA THR A 481 -14.63 -30.94 -2.91
C THR A 481 -15.07 -32.23 -3.58
N ALA A 482 -15.20 -32.19 -4.91
CA ALA A 482 -15.20 -33.36 -5.78
C ALA A 482 -13.83 -33.47 -6.46
#